data_AF-A0A7X7XSA7-F1
#
_entry.id   AF-A0A7X7XSA7-F1
#
_cell.length_a   1.000
_cell.length_b   1.000
_cell.length_c   1.000
_cell.angle_alpha   90.00
_cell.angle_beta   90.00
_cell.angle_gamma   90.00
#
_symmetry.space_group_name_H-M   'P 1'
#
loop_
_entity.id
_entity.type
_entity.pdbx_description
1 polymer ?
#
loop_
_entity_poly.entity_id
_entity_poly.type
_entity_poly.pdbx_seq_one_letter_code
_entity_poly.pdbx_strand_id
1 'polypeptide(L)'
;MKRQEKNIVENLDEFKEKFRKINSSLEDLIKERDRYIELINSRKEKIEEIENFNFSTFFVDGSMAKFGSKFPNFLYIFRSFSFSPQMNIKIYYYDAFSPLIKEDISYFNEKLDIIKLKNKNPSLLDLFYVEEKLRYEFMAKLEVLAGLKSLEYLKEGDVLFMDGSLTHLEGEVPILFNKLKKESLDKKITVVGIIENIGSS
;
A
#
# COMPACT_ATOMS: atom_id res chain seq x y z
N MET A 1 -16.93 0.85 -28.98
CA MET A 1 -15.86 0.01 -29.55
C MET A 1 -15.43 -1.02 -28.51
N LYS A 2 -15.59 -2.32 -28.79
CA LYS A 2 -15.26 -3.41 -27.86
C LYS A 2 -13.73 -3.52 -27.71
N ARG A 3 -13.23 -3.48 -26.47
CA ARG A 3 -11.81 -3.78 -26.16
C ARG A 3 -11.58 -5.27 -26.36
N GLN A 4 -10.52 -5.61 -27.09
CA GLN A 4 -10.01 -6.97 -27.23
C GLN A 4 -9.61 -7.52 -25.86
N GLU A 5 -10.08 -8.71 -25.55
CA GLU A 5 -9.64 -9.52 -24.41
C GLU A 5 -8.14 -9.80 -24.54
N LYS A 6 -7.36 -9.27 -23.61
CA LYS A 6 -5.96 -9.65 -23.45
C LYS A 6 -5.87 -10.69 -22.34
N ASN A 7 -5.33 -11.84 -22.71
CA ASN A 7 -5.22 -13.05 -21.89
C ASN A 7 -4.77 -12.74 -20.46
N ILE A 8 -5.65 -13.10 -19.54
CA ILE A 8 -5.42 -13.25 -18.11
C ILE A 8 -4.42 -14.40 -17.94
N VAL A 9 -3.36 -14.20 -17.16
CA VAL A 9 -2.49 -15.30 -16.72
C VAL A 9 -2.88 -15.62 -15.29
N GLU A 10 -3.58 -16.74 -15.13
CA GLU A 10 -4.20 -17.22 -13.89
C GLU A 10 -3.32 -18.19 -13.09
N ASN A 11 -2.17 -18.63 -13.62
CA ASN A 11 -1.47 -19.79 -13.07
C ASN A 11 0.02 -19.56 -12.76
N LEU A 12 0.33 -19.57 -11.47
CA LEU A 12 1.67 -19.50 -10.87
C LEU A 12 2.58 -20.68 -11.28
N ASP A 13 1.99 -21.79 -11.73
CA ASP A 13 2.72 -23.04 -12.00
C ASP A 13 3.48 -23.03 -13.33
N GLU A 14 3.00 -22.28 -14.35
CA GLU A 14 3.75 -22.07 -15.59
C GLU A 14 5.03 -21.23 -15.37
N PHE A 15 4.99 -20.29 -14.42
CA PHE A 15 6.17 -19.51 -14.02
C PHE A 15 7.21 -20.39 -13.31
N LYS A 16 6.77 -21.33 -12.47
CA LYS A 16 7.65 -22.30 -11.78
C LYS A 16 8.33 -23.27 -12.75
N GLU A 17 7.63 -23.72 -13.80
CA GLU A 17 8.23 -24.58 -14.83
C GLU A 17 9.36 -23.89 -15.61
N LYS A 18 9.18 -22.60 -15.92
CA LYS A 18 10.18 -21.82 -16.67
C LYS A 18 11.44 -21.52 -15.84
N PHE A 19 11.30 -21.38 -14.52
CA PHE A 19 12.40 -21.11 -13.59
C PHE A 19 13.21 -22.36 -13.22
N ARG A 20 12.58 -23.55 -13.19
CA ARG A 20 13.24 -24.84 -12.86
C ARG A 20 14.37 -25.25 -13.81
N LYS A 21 14.44 -24.68 -15.02
CA LYS A 21 15.47 -25.02 -16.01
C LYS A 21 16.78 -24.24 -15.87
N ILE A 22 16.92 -23.36 -14.87
CA ILE A 22 18.08 -22.46 -14.76
C ILE A 22 18.87 -22.76 -13.48
N ASN A 23 19.99 -23.48 -13.68
CA ASN A 23 21.20 -23.60 -12.85
C ASN A 23 21.12 -24.37 -11.50
N SER A 24 22.05 -25.32 -11.31
CA SER A 24 22.27 -26.05 -10.06
C SER A 24 22.67 -25.13 -8.88
N SER A 25 23.25 -23.96 -9.18
CA SER A 25 23.57 -22.92 -8.19
C SER A 25 22.32 -22.35 -7.49
N LEU A 26 21.15 -22.42 -8.14
CA LEU A 26 19.88 -22.00 -7.56
C LEU A 26 19.36 -23.03 -6.54
N GLU A 27 19.63 -24.33 -6.74
CA GLU A 27 19.21 -25.36 -5.79
C GLU A 27 19.92 -25.23 -4.44
N ASP A 28 21.22 -24.92 -4.45
CA ASP A 28 21.98 -24.72 -3.22
C ASP A 28 21.54 -23.46 -2.47
N LEU A 29 21.27 -22.36 -3.20
CA LEU A 29 20.70 -21.13 -2.62
C LEU A 29 19.27 -21.34 -2.09
N ILE A 30 18.46 -22.17 -2.76
CA ILE A 30 17.12 -22.54 -2.30
C ILE A 30 17.21 -23.36 -1.00
N LYS A 31 18.10 -24.34 -0.93
CA LYS A 31 18.32 -25.13 0.29
C LYS A 31 18.81 -24.27 1.45
N GLU A 32 19.71 -23.33 1.17
CA GLU A 32 20.22 -22.42 2.20
C GLU A 32 19.12 -21.48 2.72
N ARG A 33 18.31 -20.91 1.81
CA ARG A 33 17.09 -20.15 2.16
C ARG A 33 16.14 -20.99 3.02
N ASP A 34 15.84 -22.22 2.62
CA ASP A 34 14.89 -23.08 3.33
C ASP A 34 15.39 -23.41 4.75
N ARG A 35 16.69 -23.65 4.90
CA ARG A 35 17.33 -23.83 6.21
C ARG A 35 17.23 -22.59 7.10
N TYR A 36 17.40 -21.39 6.52
CA TYR A 36 17.21 -20.13 7.25
C TYR A 36 15.74 -19.92 7.64
N ILE A 37 14.79 -20.24 6.75
CA ILE A 37 13.35 -20.18 7.04
C ILE A 37 12.99 -21.14 8.18
N GLU A 38 13.49 -22.37 8.15
CA GLU A 38 13.29 -23.35 9.22
C GLU A 38 13.88 -22.87 10.54
N LEU A 39 15.10 -22.31 10.52
CA LEU A 39 15.74 -21.76 11.71
C LEU A 39 14.94 -20.59 12.30
N ILE A 40 14.47 -19.67 11.45
CA ILE A 40 13.62 -18.53 11.85
C ILE A 40 12.30 -19.06 12.44
N ASN A 41 11.63 -20.01 11.77
CA ASN A 41 10.38 -20.59 12.26
C ASN A 41 10.55 -21.37 13.57
N SER A 42 11.67 -22.06 13.76
CA SER A 42 11.99 -22.78 15.01
C SER A 42 12.27 -21.85 16.19
N ARG A 43 12.65 -20.60 15.90
CA ARG A 43 13.01 -19.57 16.90
C ARG A 43 11.93 -18.52 17.09
N LYS A 44 10.91 -18.48 16.21
CA LYS A 44 9.72 -17.65 16.42
C LYS A 44 8.99 -18.18 17.64
N GLU A 45 8.76 -17.31 18.61
CA GLU A 45 7.80 -17.58 19.68
C GLU A 45 6.46 -17.97 19.02
N LYS A 46 5.96 -19.15 19.38
CA LYS A 46 4.59 -19.53 19.02
C LYS A 46 3.67 -18.70 19.90
N ILE A 47 3.19 -17.58 19.34
CA ILE A 47 2.11 -16.82 19.93
C ILE A 47 0.89 -17.76 19.93
N GLU A 48 0.40 -18.13 21.10
CA GLU A 48 -0.87 -18.84 21.20
C GLU A 48 -1.95 -17.98 20.54
N GLU A 49 -2.68 -18.55 19.58
CA GLU A 49 -3.84 -17.89 19.01
C GLU A 49 -4.86 -17.66 20.12
N ILE A 50 -5.01 -16.41 20.55
CA ILE A 50 -6.06 -16.03 21.49
C ILE A 50 -7.37 -16.05 20.70
N GLU A 51 -8.08 -17.18 20.75
CA GLU A 51 -9.37 -17.38 20.07
C GLU A 51 -10.51 -16.49 20.60
N ASN A 52 -10.29 -15.76 21.70
CA ASN A 52 -11.33 -15.01 22.42
C ASN A 52 -11.15 -13.49 22.37
N PHE A 53 -10.92 -12.93 21.19
CA PHE A 53 -11.19 -11.50 20.98
C PHE A 53 -12.67 -11.31 20.65
N ASN A 54 -13.41 -10.59 21.50
CA ASN A 54 -14.84 -10.27 21.28
C ASN A 54 -15.08 -9.25 20.15
N PHE A 55 -14.07 -8.94 19.35
CA PHE A 55 -14.14 -7.98 18.25
C PHE A 55 -13.37 -8.48 17.04
N SER A 56 -13.86 -8.11 15.86
CA SER A 56 -13.17 -8.35 14.60
C SER A 56 -12.23 -7.21 14.28
N THR A 57 -11.21 -7.51 13.47
CA THR A 57 -10.19 -6.53 13.09
C THR A 57 -10.00 -6.50 11.59
N PHE A 58 -9.67 -5.33 11.07
CA PHE A 58 -9.02 -5.19 9.77
C PHE A 58 -7.68 -4.47 9.95
N PHE A 59 -6.67 -4.92 9.21
CA PHE A 59 -5.35 -4.30 9.13
C PHE A 59 -5.15 -3.78 7.72
N VAL A 60 -4.94 -2.47 7.60
CA VAL A 60 -4.68 -1.78 6.33
C VAL A 60 -3.21 -1.42 6.25
N ASP A 61 -2.57 -1.83 5.15
CA ASP A 61 -1.18 -1.52 4.84
C ASP A 61 -1.05 -1.15 3.35
N GLY A 62 0.05 -0.48 3.03
CA GLY A 62 0.36 0.08 1.74
C GLY A 62 1.72 -0.38 1.21
N SER A 63 1.82 -0.54 -0.10
CA SER A 63 3.09 -0.81 -0.77
C SER A 63 3.15 -0.11 -2.11
N MET A 64 4.34 0.28 -2.52
CA MET A 64 4.57 0.94 -3.80
C MET A 64 5.83 0.43 -4.47
N ALA A 65 5.87 0.54 -5.79
CA ALA A 65 7.06 0.32 -6.59
C ALA A 65 7.25 1.49 -7.56
N LYS A 66 8.50 1.96 -7.65
CA LYS A 66 8.93 2.95 -8.64
C LYS A 66 9.76 2.27 -9.72
N PHE A 67 9.45 2.58 -10.98
CA PHE A 67 10.22 2.19 -12.15
C PHE A 67 10.71 3.45 -12.88
N GLY A 68 11.88 3.37 -13.50
CA GLY A 68 12.48 4.49 -14.24
C GLY A 68 13.43 5.34 -13.39
N SER A 69 13.61 6.60 -13.78
CA SER A 69 14.63 7.48 -13.22
C SER A 69 14.02 8.77 -12.62
N LYS A 70 14.43 9.92 -13.12
CA LYS A 70 13.93 11.25 -12.73
C LYS A 70 12.82 11.70 -13.65
N PHE A 71 12.06 12.69 -13.20
CA PHE A 71 11.05 13.36 -14.01
C PHE A 71 11.57 13.71 -15.42
N PRO A 72 10.77 13.48 -16.49
CA PRO A 72 9.42 12.89 -16.48
C PRO A 72 9.40 11.36 -16.59
N ASN A 73 10.56 10.70 -16.61
CA ASN A 73 10.71 9.30 -17.00
C ASN A 73 10.61 8.33 -15.81
N PHE A 74 9.43 8.29 -15.17
CA PHE A 74 9.15 7.31 -14.12
C PHE A 74 7.69 6.82 -14.15
N LEU A 75 7.46 5.68 -13.50
CA LEU A 75 6.15 5.08 -13.24
C LEU A 75 6.11 4.62 -11.79
N TYR A 76 5.09 5.04 -11.07
CA TYR A 76 4.71 4.46 -9.79
C TYR A 76 3.56 3.47 -9.98
N ILE A 77 3.65 2.36 -9.25
CA ILE A 77 2.52 1.45 -9.02
C ILE A 77 2.31 1.44 -7.51
N PHE A 78 1.09 1.75 -7.10
CA PHE A 78 0.68 1.78 -5.71
C PHE A 78 -0.32 0.67 -5.45
N ARG A 79 -0.26 0.08 -4.26
CA ARG A 79 -1.21 -0.93 -3.80
C ARG A 79 -1.46 -0.74 -2.32
N SER A 80 -2.73 -0.69 -1.93
CA SER A 80 -3.13 -0.93 -0.54
C SER A 80 -3.78 -2.30 -0.40
N PHE A 81 -3.56 -2.92 0.76
CA PHE A 81 -4.09 -4.19 1.18
C PHE A 81 -4.80 -4.02 2.52
N SER A 82 -6.01 -4.55 2.64
CA SER A 82 -6.70 -4.68 3.92
C SER A 82 -7.08 -6.12 4.19
N PHE A 83 -6.82 -6.60 5.41
CA PHE A 83 -7.06 -7.98 5.80
C PHE A 83 -7.72 -8.10 7.16
N SER A 84 -8.73 -8.95 7.22
CA SER A 84 -9.29 -9.43 8.48
C SER A 84 -8.92 -10.90 8.71
N PRO A 85 -8.12 -11.23 9.73
CA PRO A 85 -7.84 -12.62 10.06
C PRO A 85 -9.08 -13.36 10.56
N GLN A 86 -9.94 -12.71 11.35
CA GLN A 86 -11.14 -13.34 11.90
C GLN A 86 -12.17 -13.68 10.81
N MET A 87 -12.31 -12.81 9.80
CA MET A 87 -13.28 -12.99 8.71
C MET A 87 -12.68 -13.66 7.48
N ASN A 88 -11.35 -13.79 7.41
CA ASN A 88 -10.59 -14.19 6.22
C ASN A 88 -10.96 -13.39 4.96
N ILE A 89 -11.15 -12.07 5.12
CA ILE A 89 -11.48 -11.15 4.02
C ILE A 89 -10.24 -10.38 3.62
N LYS A 90 -9.99 -10.30 2.31
CA LYS A 90 -8.88 -9.56 1.71
C LYS A 90 -9.43 -8.52 0.73
N ILE A 91 -8.98 -7.28 0.87
CA ILE A 91 -9.37 -6.15 0.02
C ILE A 91 -8.10 -5.57 -0.58
N TYR A 92 -8.13 -5.26 -1.88
CA TYR A 92 -7.01 -4.65 -2.58
C TYR A 92 -7.46 -3.41 -3.34
N TYR A 93 -6.67 -2.36 -3.24
CA TYR A 93 -6.78 -1.16 -4.08
C TYR A 93 -5.45 -0.94 -4.79
N TYR A 94 -5.52 -0.51 -6.05
CA TYR A 94 -4.36 -0.24 -6.89
C TYR A 94 -4.51 1.10 -7.57
N ASP A 95 -3.41 1.79 -7.76
CA ASP A 95 -3.32 2.99 -8.60
C ASP A 95 -1.95 3.02 -9.28
N ALA A 96 -1.82 3.83 -10.33
CA ALA A 96 -0.56 4.04 -11.01
C ALA A 96 -0.41 5.50 -11.41
N PHE A 97 0.82 5.99 -11.43
CA PHE A 97 1.12 7.37 -11.79
C PHE A 97 2.37 7.44 -12.67
N SER A 98 2.29 8.13 -13.79
CA SER A 98 3.45 8.43 -14.64
C SER A 98 3.34 9.79 -15.30
N PRO A 99 4.37 10.67 -15.21
CA PRO A 99 4.39 11.94 -15.93
C PRO A 99 4.42 11.81 -17.46
N LEU A 100 4.49 10.59 -17.99
CA LEU A 100 4.35 10.31 -19.43
C LEU A 100 2.88 10.21 -19.87
N ILE A 101 1.95 10.14 -18.91
CA ILE A 101 0.49 10.14 -19.15
C ILE A 101 -0.02 11.58 -19.06
N LYS A 102 -0.90 11.98 -19.99
CA LYS A 102 -1.35 13.37 -20.16
C LYS A 102 -2.09 13.89 -18.92
N GLU A 103 -2.89 13.05 -18.30
CA GLU A 103 -3.67 13.37 -17.11
C GLU A 103 -2.72 13.58 -15.91
N ASP A 104 -1.78 12.66 -15.72
CA ASP A 104 -0.81 12.67 -14.62
C ASP A 104 0.18 13.82 -14.72
N ILE A 105 0.67 14.15 -15.92
CA ILE A 105 1.53 15.32 -16.12
C ILE A 105 0.78 16.62 -15.85
N SER A 106 -0.52 16.67 -16.15
CA SER A 106 -1.35 17.84 -15.86
C SER A 106 -1.49 18.01 -14.35
N TYR A 107 -1.73 16.91 -13.63
CA TYR A 107 -1.78 16.89 -12.17
C TYR A 107 -0.45 17.26 -11.51
N PHE A 108 0.66 16.70 -12.03
CA PHE A 108 2.00 17.04 -11.57
C PHE A 108 2.27 18.55 -11.72
N ASN A 109 1.93 19.10 -12.88
CA ASN A 109 2.16 20.52 -13.16
C ASN A 109 1.30 21.42 -12.28
N GLU A 110 0.06 21.05 -11.97
CA GLU A 110 -0.78 21.78 -11.02
C GLU A 110 -0.12 21.88 -9.63
N LYS A 111 0.39 20.75 -9.11
CA LYS A 111 1.11 20.71 -7.83
C LYS A 111 2.41 21.52 -7.89
N LEU A 112 3.11 21.44 -9.02
CA LEU A 112 4.33 22.20 -9.24
C LEU A 112 4.06 23.71 -9.30
N ASP A 113 2.97 24.14 -9.93
CA ASP A 113 2.61 25.55 -10.06
C ASP A 113 2.26 26.19 -8.71
N ILE A 114 1.64 25.43 -7.80
CA ILE A 114 1.42 25.86 -6.40
C ILE A 114 2.75 26.20 -5.71
N ILE A 115 3.83 25.49 -6.04
CA ILE A 115 5.17 25.72 -5.49
C ILE A 115 5.90 26.85 -6.24
N LYS A 116 5.74 26.91 -7.58
CA LYS A 116 6.36 27.94 -8.45
C LYS A 116 5.89 29.36 -8.17
N LEU A 117 4.79 29.57 -7.44
CA LEU A 117 4.45 30.90 -6.91
C LEU A 117 5.61 31.51 -6.06
N LYS A 118 6.66 30.74 -5.75
CA LYS A 118 7.92 31.20 -5.15
C LYS A 118 9.10 31.41 -6.12
N ASN A 119 9.13 30.88 -7.35
CA ASN A 119 10.30 30.92 -8.26
C ASN A 119 9.93 30.89 -9.78
N LYS A 120 10.65 31.67 -10.61
CA LYS A 120 10.38 31.82 -12.07
C LYS A 120 10.63 30.56 -12.93
N ASN A 121 11.44 29.61 -12.47
CA ASN A 121 11.66 28.30 -13.11
C ASN A 121 11.75 27.21 -12.02
N PRO A 122 11.15 26.03 -12.23
CA PRO A 122 11.23 24.94 -11.25
C PRO A 122 12.66 24.39 -11.20
N SER A 123 13.22 24.34 -9.99
CA SER A 123 14.48 23.66 -9.72
C SER A 123 14.28 22.14 -9.70
N LEU A 124 15.39 21.38 -9.75
CA LEU A 124 15.33 19.93 -9.53
C LEU A 124 14.71 19.57 -8.18
N LEU A 125 14.96 20.39 -7.14
CA LEU A 125 14.41 20.18 -5.80
C LEU A 125 12.89 20.32 -5.79
N ASP A 126 12.35 21.28 -6.55
CA ASP A 126 10.90 21.47 -6.68
C ASP A 126 10.25 20.23 -7.32
N LEU A 127 10.88 19.67 -8.36
CA LEU A 127 10.40 18.44 -9.00
C LEU A 127 10.40 17.24 -8.04
N PHE A 128 11.48 17.05 -7.28
CA PHE A 128 11.57 15.98 -6.27
C PHE A 128 10.53 16.15 -5.17
N TYR A 129 10.30 17.38 -4.72
CA TYR A 129 9.31 17.66 -3.69
C TYR A 129 7.89 17.34 -4.17
N VAL A 130 7.54 17.71 -5.42
CA VAL A 130 6.24 17.35 -6.00
C VAL A 130 6.09 15.83 -6.12
N GLU A 131 7.12 15.15 -6.62
CA GLU A 131 7.13 13.69 -6.73
C GLU A 131 6.89 13.01 -5.37
N GLU A 132 7.61 13.42 -4.33
CA GLU A 132 7.42 12.90 -2.97
C GLU A 132 6.03 13.20 -2.43
N LYS A 133 5.51 14.41 -2.66
CA LYS A 133 4.16 14.77 -2.21
C LYS A 133 3.09 13.90 -2.88
N LEU A 134 3.20 13.68 -4.19
CA LEU A 134 2.31 12.77 -4.92
C LEU A 134 2.40 11.35 -4.38
N ARG A 135 3.62 10.88 -4.09
CA ARG A 135 3.84 9.55 -3.53
C ARG A 135 3.07 9.34 -2.23
N TYR A 136 3.18 10.28 -1.29
CA TYR A 136 2.45 10.22 -0.02
C TYR A 136 0.93 10.31 -0.24
N GLU A 137 0.49 11.24 -1.08
CA GLU A 137 -0.93 11.45 -1.35
C GLU A 137 -1.61 10.20 -1.95
N PHE A 138 -0.99 9.57 -2.96
CA PHE A 138 -1.55 8.38 -3.60
C PHE A 138 -1.55 7.18 -2.68
N MET A 139 -0.52 7.00 -1.84
CA MET A 139 -0.47 5.94 -0.83
C MET A 139 -1.59 6.11 0.20
N ALA A 140 -1.65 7.27 0.84
CA ALA A 140 -2.67 7.58 1.84
C ALA A 140 -4.10 7.44 1.28
N LYS A 141 -4.30 7.85 0.02
CA LYS A 141 -5.58 7.67 -0.69
C LYS A 141 -5.99 6.20 -0.76
N LEU A 142 -5.10 5.30 -1.17
CA LEU A 142 -5.44 3.89 -1.32
C LEU A 142 -5.67 3.23 0.04
N GLU A 143 -4.87 3.56 1.04
CA GLU A 143 -5.05 3.07 2.41
C GLU A 143 -6.40 3.50 2.98
N VAL A 144 -6.76 4.78 2.87
CA VAL A 144 -8.06 5.27 3.34
C VAL A 144 -9.22 4.62 2.57
N LEU A 145 -9.08 4.38 1.26
CA LEU A 145 -10.10 3.64 0.49
C LEU A 145 -10.25 2.19 0.95
N ALA A 146 -9.12 1.51 1.22
CA ALA A 146 -9.13 0.16 1.76
C ALA A 146 -9.77 0.12 3.16
N GLY A 147 -9.47 1.10 4.01
CA GLY A 147 -10.10 1.28 5.31
C GLY A 147 -11.61 1.50 5.20
N LEU A 148 -12.05 2.40 4.33
CA LEU A 148 -13.47 2.65 4.05
C LEU A 148 -14.19 1.39 3.61
N LYS A 149 -13.58 0.62 2.70
CA LYS A 149 -14.14 -0.66 2.26
C LYS A 149 -14.23 -1.68 3.39
N SER A 150 -13.25 -1.66 4.31
CA SER A 150 -13.23 -2.54 5.48
C SER A 150 -14.39 -2.23 6.45
N LEU A 151 -14.80 -0.96 6.55
CA LEU A 151 -15.95 -0.57 7.37
C LEU A 151 -17.26 -1.23 6.94
N GLU A 152 -17.39 -1.73 5.70
CA GLU A 152 -18.59 -2.45 5.25
C GLU A 152 -18.78 -3.79 5.99
N TYR A 153 -17.71 -4.37 6.53
CA TYR A 153 -17.70 -5.67 7.20
C TYR A 153 -17.66 -5.56 8.72
N LEU A 154 -17.10 -4.45 9.24
CA LEU A 154 -16.95 -4.16 10.65
C LEU A 154 -18.27 -3.73 11.30
N LYS A 155 -18.45 -4.08 12.58
CA LYS A 155 -19.61 -3.80 13.43
C LYS A 155 -19.22 -2.95 14.64
N GLU A 156 -20.22 -2.55 15.44
CA GLU A 156 -20.00 -1.85 16.70
C GLU A 156 -19.03 -2.62 17.60
N GLY A 157 -17.99 -1.95 18.09
CA GLY A 157 -16.95 -2.53 18.93
C GLY A 157 -15.76 -3.12 18.16
N ASP A 158 -15.86 -3.27 16.83
CA ASP A 158 -14.74 -3.72 16.01
C ASP A 158 -13.67 -2.63 15.82
N VAL A 159 -12.48 -3.06 15.38
CA VAL A 159 -11.30 -2.19 15.26
C VAL A 159 -10.74 -2.19 13.84
N LEU A 160 -10.49 -1.01 13.29
CA LEU A 160 -9.76 -0.81 12.05
C LEU A 160 -8.36 -0.29 12.35
N PHE A 161 -7.35 -1.08 12.05
CA PHE A 161 -5.95 -0.69 12.13
C PHE A 161 -5.49 -0.13 10.78
N MET A 162 -4.91 1.06 10.83
CA MET A 162 -4.30 1.75 9.68
C MET A 162 -2.80 1.84 9.92
N ASP A 163 -1.99 1.48 8.93
CA ASP A 163 -0.54 1.71 9.01
C ASP A 163 -0.24 3.23 9.05
N GLY A 164 0.71 3.60 9.91
CA GLY A 164 1.14 4.98 10.13
C GLY A 164 0.24 5.83 11.03
N SER A 165 0.62 7.11 11.15
CA SER A 165 -0.11 8.09 11.95
C SER A 165 -1.40 8.52 11.25
N LEU A 166 -2.52 8.54 11.98
CA LEU A 166 -3.79 9.05 11.45
C LEU A 166 -3.70 10.52 11.01
N THR A 167 -2.82 11.32 11.65
CA THR A 167 -2.57 12.72 11.26
C THR A 167 -1.94 12.82 9.87
N HIS A 168 -1.12 11.84 9.47
CA HIS A 168 -0.56 11.80 8.12
C HIS A 168 -1.67 11.63 7.08
N LEU A 169 -2.55 10.65 7.29
CA LEU A 169 -3.69 10.39 6.40
C LEU A 169 -4.64 11.61 6.32
N GLU A 170 -4.90 12.27 7.45
CA GLU A 170 -5.68 13.51 7.49
C GLU A 170 -5.01 14.64 6.72
N GLY A 171 -3.68 14.78 6.81
CA GLY A 171 -2.92 15.80 6.11
C GLY A 171 -2.88 15.62 4.60
N GLU A 172 -2.73 14.37 4.13
CA GLU A 172 -2.59 14.07 2.70
C GLU A 172 -3.96 13.97 1.99
N VAL A 173 -4.94 13.32 2.60
CA VAL A 173 -6.25 13.05 1.98
C VAL A 173 -7.43 13.44 2.89
N PRO A 174 -7.54 14.72 3.28
CA PRO A 174 -8.46 15.18 4.33
C PRO A 174 -9.92 14.86 4.05
N ILE A 175 -10.36 14.96 2.79
CA ILE A 175 -11.77 14.70 2.43
C ILE A 175 -12.11 13.22 2.60
N LEU A 176 -11.26 12.32 2.10
CA LEU A 176 -11.45 10.88 2.23
C LEU A 176 -11.28 10.43 3.68
N PHE A 177 -10.29 10.97 4.38
CA PHE A 177 -10.04 10.64 5.79
C PHE A 177 -11.20 11.08 6.69
N ASN A 178 -11.76 12.28 6.45
CA ASN A 178 -12.96 12.72 7.18
C ASN A 178 -14.17 11.83 6.91
N LYS A 179 -14.30 11.30 5.69
CA LYS A 179 -15.33 10.30 5.38
C LYS A 179 -15.11 9.02 6.19
N LEU A 180 -13.89 8.50 6.24
CA LEU A 180 -13.53 7.32 7.06
C LEU A 180 -13.88 7.55 8.53
N LYS A 181 -13.43 8.69 9.09
CA LYS A 181 -13.69 9.08 10.48
C LYS A 181 -15.18 9.19 10.79
N LYS A 182 -15.96 9.79 9.89
CA LYS A 182 -17.41 9.90 10.07
C LYS A 182 -18.07 8.53 10.06
N GLU A 183 -17.79 7.71 9.06
CA GLU A 183 -18.40 6.38 8.95
C GLU A 183 -18.00 5.45 10.09
N SER A 184 -16.75 5.54 10.58
CA SER A 184 -16.31 4.77 11.74
C SER A 184 -17.00 5.23 13.02
N LEU A 185 -17.17 6.55 13.24
CA LEU A 185 -17.89 7.08 14.39
C LEU A 185 -19.37 6.68 14.37
N ASP A 186 -20.03 6.80 13.21
CA ASP A 186 -21.45 6.44 13.05
C ASP A 186 -21.68 4.94 13.35
N LYS A 187 -20.72 4.08 13.02
CA LYS A 187 -20.74 2.63 13.30
C LYS A 187 -20.15 2.24 14.65
N LYS A 188 -19.61 3.20 15.43
CA LYS A 188 -18.86 2.96 16.67
C LYS A 188 -17.72 1.94 16.49
N ILE A 189 -16.99 2.07 15.38
CA ILE A 189 -15.77 1.34 15.08
C ILE A 189 -14.59 2.18 15.55
N THR A 190 -13.65 1.56 16.26
CA THR A 190 -12.42 2.24 16.68
C THR A 190 -11.42 2.21 15.54
N VAL A 191 -10.91 3.37 15.12
CA VAL A 191 -9.81 3.47 14.13
C VAL A 191 -8.51 3.75 14.87
N VAL A 192 -7.49 2.94 14.63
CA VAL A 192 -6.19 3.01 15.29
C VAL A 192 -5.10 3.15 14.24
N GLY A 193 -4.27 4.18 14.37
CA GLY A 193 -3.02 4.29 13.60
C GLY A 193 -1.90 3.52 14.28
N ILE A 194 -1.21 2.65 13.56
CA ILE A 194 -0.04 1.93 14.05
C ILE A 194 1.20 2.75 13.72
N ILE A 195 1.83 3.33 14.74
CA ILE A 195 3.08 4.07 14.57
C ILE A 195 4.21 3.16 15.04
N GLU A 196 5.01 2.66 14.11
CA GLU A 196 6.23 1.94 14.46
C GLU A 196 7.23 2.92 15.07
N ASN A 197 7.59 2.70 16.34
CA ASN A 197 8.76 3.35 16.92
C ASN A 197 9.99 2.72 16.28
N ILE A 198 10.55 3.38 15.26
CA ILE A 198 11.90 3.08 14.78
C ILE A 198 12.86 3.57 15.86
N GLY A 199 13.02 2.76 16.91
CA GLY A 199 14.14 2.88 17.83
C GLY A 199 15.39 2.61 17.02
N SER A 200 16.07 3.68 16.59
CA SER A 200 17.41 3.62 16.03
C SER A 200 18.29 2.86 17.02
N SER A 201 18.57 1.60 16.70
CA SER A 201 19.57 0.73 17.31
C SER A 201 20.81 0.72 16.45
#